data_AF-R9ACG8-F1
#
_entry.id   AF-R9ACG8-F1
#
_cell.length_a   1.000
_cell.length_b   1.000
_cell.length_c   1.000
_cell.angle_alpha   90.00
_cell.angle_beta   90.00
_cell.angle_gamma   90.00
#
_symmetry.space_group_name_H-M   'P 1'
#
loop_
_entity.id
_entity.type
_entity.pdbx_description
1 polymer ?
#
loop_
_entity_poly.entity_id
_entity_poly.type
_entity_poly.pdbx_seq_one_letter_code
_entity_poly.pdbx_strand_id
1 'polypeptide(L)'
;MNVDLEEFRGVCENFYDKNKISNSTEAKDVDAFFIHASPAQRVDLTREQNKVRAEFHQRVENERRRVFEGLCVDTQVRRLPYSTIIDTLKQFIERHYNDNNRNPGIEMFLVALYTLLRLQRCYPRRLAWILDNSAFTENGHKDFTIDAYSLVVGVLGCEVIDRYKNTGTYVLPATLTNSELSGIARVLPFSVKRSTRILKSLQGDAEAGKKDKMAVGDVYESSSPRDYARKEGILSQLYNYILDIIL
;
A
#
# COMPACT_ATOMS: atom_id res chain seq x y z
N MET A 1 -39.62 -14.98 -21.20
CA MET A 1 -38.74 -13.89 -21.65
C MET A 1 -37.33 -14.47 -21.69
N ASN A 2 -36.71 -14.57 -22.87
CA ASN A 2 -35.29 -14.92 -22.94
C ASN A 2 -34.52 -13.70 -22.45
N VAL A 3 -33.68 -13.90 -21.44
CA VAL A 3 -32.81 -12.84 -20.91
C VAL A 3 -31.66 -12.68 -21.90
N ASP A 4 -31.49 -11.47 -22.43
CA ASP A 4 -30.39 -11.14 -23.31
C ASP A 4 -29.11 -10.95 -22.45
N LEU A 5 -28.19 -11.91 -22.57
CA LEU A 5 -26.92 -11.89 -21.83
C LEU A 5 -25.96 -10.82 -22.35
N GLU A 6 -26.07 -10.42 -23.62
CA GLU A 6 -25.22 -9.38 -24.21
C GLU A 6 -25.64 -7.99 -23.72
N GLU A 7 -26.95 -7.75 -23.66
CA GLU A 7 -27.52 -6.55 -23.03
C GLU A 7 -27.11 -6.47 -21.54
N PHE A 8 -27.27 -7.58 -20.80
CA PHE A 8 -26.89 -7.64 -19.39
C PHE A 8 -25.38 -7.40 -19.16
N ARG A 9 -24.53 -7.94 -20.04
CA ARG A 9 -23.08 -7.70 -20.02
C ARG A 9 -22.77 -6.21 -20.14
N GLY A 10 -23.42 -5.51 -21.09
CA GLY A 10 -23.27 -4.07 -21.27
C GLY A 10 -23.71 -3.24 -20.04
N VAL A 11 -24.78 -3.65 -19.37
CA VAL A 11 -25.22 -3.02 -18.10
C VAL A 11 -24.19 -3.24 -16.99
N CYS A 12 -23.64 -4.46 -16.86
CA CYS A 12 -22.60 -4.77 -15.89
C CYS A 12 -21.30 -3.98 -16.16
N GLU A 13 -20.85 -3.89 -17.41
CA GLU A 13 -19.65 -3.13 -17.78
C GLU A 13 -19.83 -1.64 -17.44
N ASN A 14 -20.98 -1.06 -17.79
CA ASN A 14 -21.31 0.32 -17.43
C ASN A 14 -21.35 0.54 -15.92
N PHE A 15 -21.94 -0.41 -15.17
CA PHE A 15 -21.96 -0.36 -13.71
C PHE A 15 -20.53 -0.31 -13.14
N TYR A 16 -19.63 -1.21 -13.56
CA TYR A 16 -18.27 -1.24 -13.02
C TYR A 16 -17.41 -0.05 -13.46
N ASP A 17 -17.54 0.40 -14.72
CA ASP A 17 -16.74 1.51 -15.24
C ASP A 17 -17.19 2.88 -14.71
N LYS A 18 -18.50 3.08 -14.44
CA LYS A 18 -19.05 4.35 -13.93
C LYS A 18 -19.06 4.48 -12.41
N ASN A 19 -19.00 3.39 -11.65
CA ASN A 19 -18.93 3.41 -10.17
C ASN A 19 -17.65 4.02 -9.56
N LYS A 20 -16.82 4.71 -10.36
CA LYS A 20 -15.95 5.78 -9.82
C LYS A 20 -16.76 6.96 -9.28
N ILE A 21 -18.04 7.08 -9.62
CA ILE A 21 -18.98 8.10 -9.17
C ILE A 21 -20.19 7.36 -8.58
N SER A 22 -20.38 7.52 -7.28
CA SER A 22 -21.35 6.85 -6.41
C SER A 22 -22.80 7.19 -6.76
N ASN A 23 -23.35 6.59 -7.82
CA ASN A 23 -24.77 6.68 -8.15
C ASN A 23 -25.50 5.36 -7.90
N SER A 24 -26.69 5.47 -7.30
CA SER A 24 -27.54 4.37 -6.83
C SER A 24 -28.50 3.85 -7.89
N THR A 25 -28.46 4.40 -9.11
CA THR A 25 -29.40 4.09 -10.18
C THR A 25 -28.95 2.86 -10.95
N GLU A 26 -27.65 2.72 -11.20
CA GLU A 26 -27.06 1.64 -12.01
C GLU A 26 -27.07 0.29 -11.27
N ALA A 27 -27.03 0.31 -9.93
CA ALA A 27 -27.25 -0.91 -9.12
C ALA A 27 -28.66 -1.48 -9.33
N LYS A 28 -29.66 -0.58 -9.46
CA LYS A 28 -31.06 -0.98 -9.70
C LYS A 28 -31.23 -1.57 -11.11
N ASP A 29 -30.44 -1.11 -12.08
CA ASP A 29 -30.46 -1.61 -13.44
C ASP A 29 -29.92 -3.05 -13.51
N VAL A 30 -28.86 -3.37 -12.77
CA VAL A 30 -28.36 -4.76 -12.64
C VAL A 30 -29.41 -5.65 -11.94
N ASP A 31 -29.99 -5.16 -10.84
CA ASP A 31 -30.98 -5.91 -10.06
C ASP A 31 -32.27 -6.20 -10.85
N ALA A 32 -32.67 -5.31 -11.77
CA ALA A 32 -33.86 -5.48 -12.61
C ALA A 32 -33.83 -6.78 -13.43
N PHE A 33 -32.65 -7.19 -13.91
CA PHE A 33 -32.47 -8.46 -14.63
C PHE A 33 -32.69 -9.68 -13.74
N PHE A 34 -32.37 -9.60 -12.45
CA PHE A 34 -32.56 -10.71 -11.50
C PHE A 34 -33.99 -10.86 -10.98
N ILE A 35 -34.72 -9.73 -10.84
CA ILE A 35 -36.09 -9.71 -10.29
C ILE A 35 -37.04 -10.57 -11.15
N HIS A 36 -36.92 -10.50 -12.47
CA HIS A 36 -37.81 -11.19 -13.40
C HIS A 36 -37.23 -12.49 -13.99
N ALA A 37 -35.99 -12.85 -13.66
CA ALA A 37 -35.33 -14.07 -14.15
C ALA A 37 -35.76 -15.32 -13.37
N SER A 38 -35.98 -16.42 -14.10
CA SER A 38 -36.14 -17.76 -13.52
C SER A 38 -34.84 -18.25 -12.86
N PRO A 39 -34.89 -19.27 -11.98
CA PRO A 39 -33.67 -19.80 -11.33
C PRO A 39 -32.56 -20.21 -12.30
N ALA A 40 -32.89 -20.84 -13.43
CA ALA A 40 -31.90 -21.22 -14.45
C ALA A 40 -31.25 -19.97 -15.08
N GLN A 41 -32.05 -18.96 -15.42
CA GLN A 41 -31.55 -17.70 -15.99
C GLN A 41 -30.69 -16.90 -15.00
N ARG A 42 -30.99 -16.96 -13.70
CA ARG A 42 -30.16 -16.33 -12.66
C ARG A 42 -28.77 -16.94 -12.59
N VAL A 43 -28.62 -18.24 -12.83
CA VAL A 43 -27.30 -18.90 -12.87
C VAL A 43 -26.46 -18.32 -14.01
N ASP A 44 -27.04 -18.17 -15.20
CA ASP A 44 -26.32 -17.63 -16.35
C ASP A 44 -26.00 -16.14 -16.18
N LEU A 45 -26.93 -15.34 -15.65
CA LEU A 45 -26.71 -13.94 -15.27
C LEU A 45 -25.57 -13.80 -14.25
N THR A 46 -25.58 -14.58 -13.18
CA THR A 46 -24.51 -14.54 -12.17
C THR A 46 -23.16 -14.94 -12.76
N ARG A 47 -23.13 -15.94 -13.67
CA ARG A 47 -21.89 -16.33 -14.37
C ARG A 47 -21.34 -15.16 -15.19
N GLU A 48 -22.20 -14.47 -15.94
CA GLU A 48 -21.78 -13.35 -16.77
C GLU A 48 -21.34 -12.15 -15.93
N GLN A 49 -22.09 -11.81 -14.87
CA GLN A 49 -21.71 -10.74 -13.93
C GLN A 49 -20.32 -10.99 -13.30
N ASN A 50 -20.07 -12.23 -12.86
CA ASN A 50 -18.77 -12.61 -12.30
C ASN A 50 -17.64 -12.51 -13.32
N LYS A 51 -17.90 -12.85 -14.59
CA LYS A 51 -16.94 -12.72 -15.68
C LYS A 51 -16.59 -11.25 -15.93
N VAL A 52 -17.59 -10.38 -16.08
CA VAL A 52 -17.39 -8.93 -16.26
C VAL A 52 -16.63 -8.34 -15.07
N ARG A 53 -17.00 -8.74 -13.84
CA ARG A 53 -16.30 -8.31 -12.62
C ARG A 53 -14.83 -8.72 -12.63
N ALA A 54 -14.52 -9.96 -13.01
CA ALA A 54 -13.16 -10.46 -13.08
C ALA A 54 -12.33 -9.71 -14.15
N GLU A 55 -12.90 -9.53 -15.34
CA GLU A 55 -12.30 -8.73 -16.43
C GLU A 55 -12.02 -7.30 -15.96
N PHE A 56 -12.98 -6.66 -15.30
CA PHE A 56 -12.82 -5.32 -14.74
C PHE A 56 -11.67 -5.23 -13.73
N HIS A 57 -11.65 -6.11 -12.72
CA HIS A 57 -10.59 -6.10 -11.71
C HIS A 57 -9.22 -6.36 -12.33
N GLN A 58 -9.13 -7.26 -13.33
CA GLN A 58 -7.89 -7.50 -14.06
C GLN A 58 -7.42 -6.27 -14.85
N ARG A 59 -8.33 -5.55 -15.52
CA ARG A 59 -8.02 -4.28 -16.21
C ARG A 59 -7.48 -3.24 -15.23
N VAL A 60 -8.17 -3.04 -14.10
CA VAL A 60 -7.78 -2.08 -13.06
C VAL A 60 -6.42 -2.43 -12.45
N GLU A 61 -6.17 -3.71 -12.15
CA GLU A 61 -4.88 -4.17 -11.64
C GLU A 61 -3.75 -3.91 -12.65
N ASN A 62 -3.98 -4.20 -13.93
CA ASN A 62 -3.02 -3.93 -15.00
C ASN A 62 -2.75 -2.43 -15.17
N GLU A 63 -3.78 -1.58 -15.08
CA GLU A 63 -3.61 -0.12 -15.12
C GLU A 63 -2.77 0.39 -13.94
N ARG A 64 -3.10 -0.05 -12.72
CA ARG A 64 -2.34 0.28 -11.50
C ARG A 64 -0.88 -0.15 -11.63
N ARG A 65 -0.64 -1.35 -12.13
CA ARG A 65 0.72 -1.87 -12.37
C ARG A 65 1.48 -1.01 -13.37
N ARG A 66 0.87 -0.67 -14.52
CA ARG A 66 1.50 0.22 -15.53
C ARG A 66 1.86 1.59 -14.96
N VAL A 67 0.96 2.19 -14.18
CA VAL A 67 1.23 3.48 -13.51
C VAL A 67 2.42 3.35 -12.57
N PHE A 68 2.44 2.29 -11.75
CA PHE A 68 3.53 2.04 -10.81
C PHE A 68 4.87 1.78 -11.52
N GLU A 69 4.86 1.00 -12.60
CA GLU A 69 6.03 0.75 -13.45
C GLU A 69 6.55 2.06 -14.10
N GLY A 70 5.67 2.94 -14.56
CA GLY A 70 6.04 4.26 -15.06
C GLY A 70 6.70 5.12 -13.98
N LEU A 71 6.08 5.23 -12.80
CA LEU A 71 6.65 5.96 -11.65
C LEU A 71 8.03 5.43 -11.26
N CYS A 72 8.18 4.11 -11.33
CA CYS A 72 9.42 3.41 -11.05
C CYS A 72 10.59 3.84 -11.95
N VAL A 73 10.31 4.22 -13.20
CA VAL A 73 11.29 4.71 -14.18
C VAL A 73 11.53 6.21 -14.01
N ASP A 74 10.46 6.97 -13.81
CA ASP A 74 10.52 8.44 -13.82
C ASP A 74 11.03 9.06 -12.51
N THR A 75 10.83 8.35 -11.39
CA THR A 75 11.22 8.88 -10.08
C THR A 75 12.72 8.74 -9.87
N GLN A 76 13.39 9.89 -9.78
CA GLN A 76 14.81 9.95 -9.40
C GLN A 76 14.95 10.07 -7.88
N VAL A 77 15.90 9.33 -7.32
CA VAL A 77 16.33 9.49 -5.93
C VAL A 77 16.99 10.86 -5.80
N ARG A 78 16.44 11.73 -4.95
CA ARG A 78 17.00 13.07 -4.69
C ARG A 78 17.26 13.23 -3.21
N ARG A 79 18.43 13.80 -2.88
CA ARG A 79 18.71 14.22 -1.51
C ARG A 79 18.05 15.57 -1.27
N LEU A 80 16.89 15.55 -0.64
CA LEU A 80 16.18 16.77 -0.28
C LEU A 80 16.63 17.31 1.08
N PRO A 81 16.56 18.63 1.30
CA PRO A 81 16.74 19.21 2.63
C PRO A 81 15.73 18.65 3.63
N TYR A 82 16.15 18.49 4.89
CA TYR A 82 15.30 18.00 5.97
C TYR A 82 13.97 18.77 6.11
N SER A 83 13.99 20.10 5.97
CA SER A 83 12.77 20.92 6.01
C SER A 83 11.77 20.54 4.93
N THR A 84 12.25 20.33 3.69
CA THR A 84 11.43 19.91 2.56
C THR A 84 10.82 18.53 2.81
N ILE A 85 11.58 17.59 3.37
CA ILE A 85 11.06 16.25 3.71
C ILE A 85 9.89 16.34 4.69
N ILE A 86 10.03 17.18 5.72
CA ILE A 86 8.99 17.40 6.73
C ILE A 86 7.73 17.98 6.10
N ASP A 87 7.87 19.02 5.26
CA ASP A 87 6.74 19.70 4.65
C ASP A 87 6.01 18.81 3.65
N THR A 88 6.73 18.03 2.83
CA THR A 88 6.12 17.06 1.92
C THR A 88 5.41 15.94 2.67
N LEU A 89 5.98 15.44 3.77
CA LEU A 89 5.31 14.42 4.60
C LEU A 89 4.02 14.96 5.23
N LYS A 90 4.00 16.21 5.70
CA LYS A 90 2.78 16.85 6.21
C LYS A 90 1.70 16.94 5.14
N GLN A 91 2.05 17.42 3.95
CA GLN A 91 1.11 17.54 2.82
C GLN A 91 0.57 16.17 2.41
N PHE A 92 1.42 15.14 2.39
CA PHE A 92 1.00 13.76 2.13
C PHE A 92 -0.05 13.29 3.14
N ILE A 93 0.21 13.48 4.44
CA ILE A 93 -0.71 13.07 5.51
C ILE A 93 -2.03 13.85 5.41
N GLU A 94 -1.97 15.16 5.20
CA GLU A 94 -3.17 16.00 5.06
C GLU A 94 -4.06 15.57 3.89
N ARG A 95 -3.44 15.24 2.75
CA ARG A 95 -4.14 14.82 1.54
C ARG A 95 -4.75 13.42 1.65
N HIS A 96 -4.01 12.47 2.22
CA HIS A 96 -4.33 11.05 2.12
C HIS A 96 -4.78 10.40 3.43
N TYR A 97 -4.51 11.02 4.58
CA TYR A 97 -4.80 10.48 5.91
C TYR A 97 -5.50 11.53 6.78
N ASN A 98 -6.73 11.89 6.41
CA ASN A 98 -7.58 12.77 7.19
C ASN A 98 -8.61 11.98 8.02
N ASP A 99 -9.12 12.59 9.10
CA ASP A 99 -10.00 11.92 10.05
C ASP A 99 -11.35 11.49 9.46
N ASN A 100 -11.76 12.10 8.34
CA ASN A 100 -13.01 11.79 7.65
C ASN A 100 -12.88 10.65 6.63
N ASN A 101 -11.65 10.24 6.29
CA ASN A 101 -11.36 9.21 5.29
C ASN A 101 -10.15 8.37 5.69
N ARG A 102 -10.22 7.75 6.89
CA ARG A 102 -9.19 6.83 7.37
C ARG A 102 -9.22 5.53 6.58
N ASN A 103 -8.50 5.51 5.48
CA ASN A 103 -8.27 4.31 4.70
C ASN A 103 -7.30 3.38 5.47
N PRO A 104 -7.71 2.15 5.82
CA PRO A 104 -6.87 1.23 6.60
C PRO A 104 -5.52 0.90 5.93
N GLY A 105 -5.46 0.85 4.60
CA GLY A 105 -4.20 0.57 3.90
C GLY A 105 -3.21 1.74 3.98
N ILE A 106 -3.71 2.97 3.98
CA ILE A 106 -2.88 4.18 4.15
C ILE A 106 -2.33 4.24 5.58
N GLU A 107 -3.17 3.91 6.58
CA GLU A 107 -2.71 3.80 7.98
C GLU A 107 -1.56 2.79 8.11
N MET A 108 -1.72 1.61 7.51
CA MET A 108 -0.70 0.55 7.54
C MET A 108 0.60 0.98 6.87
N PHE A 109 0.52 1.68 5.73
CA PHE A 109 1.69 2.26 5.08
C PHE A 109 2.43 3.26 6.00
N LEU A 110 1.70 4.16 6.65
CA LEU A 110 2.28 5.13 7.58
C LEU A 110 2.87 4.47 8.84
N VAL A 111 2.26 3.38 9.33
CA VAL A 111 2.79 2.57 10.44
C VAL A 111 4.11 1.89 10.05
N ALA A 112 4.18 1.28 8.87
CA ALA A 112 5.41 0.67 8.37
C ALA A 112 6.52 1.72 8.19
N LEU A 113 6.19 2.88 7.62
CA LEU A 113 7.12 3.99 7.47
C LEU A 113 7.62 4.53 8.83
N TYR A 114 6.73 4.72 9.80
CA TYR A 114 7.09 5.12 11.16
C TYR A 114 8.11 4.15 11.77
N THR A 115 7.85 2.85 11.62
CA THR A 115 8.68 1.79 12.16
C THR A 115 10.06 1.77 11.51
N LEU A 116 10.14 1.88 10.17
CA LEU A 116 11.41 2.00 9.45
C LEU A 116 12.25 3.18 9.95
N LEU A 117 11.65 4.38 10.06
CA LEU A 117 12.34 5.58 10.53
C LEU A 117 12.83 5.43 11.97
N ARG A 118 12.05 4.77 12.83
CA ARG A 118 12.43 4.49 14.22
C ARG A 118 13.59 3.50 14.29
N LEU A 119 13.50 2.39 13.55
CA LEU A 119 14.56 1.38 13.50
C LEU A 119 15.86 1.98 12.95
N GLN A 120 15.81 2.80 11.90
CA GLN A 120 17.00 3.42 11.31
C GLN A 120 17.77 4.31 12.30
N ARG A 121 17.11 4.85 13.34
CA ARG A 121 17.79 5.60 14.41
C ARG A 121 18.59 4.73 15.36
N CYS A 122 18.13 3.49 15.52
CA CYS A 122 18.67 2.53 16.46
C CYS A 122 19.79 1.71 15.83
N TYR A 123 19.77 1.60 14.50
CA TYR A 123 20.78 0.92 13.70
C TYR A 123 21.50 1.93 12.80
N PRO A 124 22.76 2.27 13.09
CA PRO A 124 23.52 3.23 12.29
C PRO A 124 23.85 2.72 10.87
N ARG A 125 23.63 1.43 10.59
CA ARG A 125 23.76 0.84 9.26
C ARG A 125 22.49 1.02 8.42
N ARG A 126 22.61 0.90 7.10
CA ARG A 126 21.47 1.02 6.16
C ARG A 126 20.47 -0.10 6.41
N LEU A 127 19.20 0.25 6.60
CA LEU A 127 18.11 -0.71 6.71
C LEU A 127 17.43 -0.92 5.35
N ALA A 128 17.28 -2.18 4.97
CA ALA A 128 16.51 -2.56 3.79
C ALA A 128 15.07 -2.85 4.18
N TRP A 129 14.14 -2.05 3.66
CA TRP A 129 12.70 -2.25 3.78
C TRP A 129 12.19 -3.00 2.55
N ILE A 130 11.89 -4.29 2.71
CA ILE A 130 11.16 -5.03 1.66
C ILE A 130 9.71 -4.65 1.74
N LEU A 131 9.05 -4.29 0.65
CA LEU A 131 7.63 -3.92 0.65
C LEU A 131 6.93 -4.60 -0.53
N ASP A 132 5.72 -5.12 -0.30
CA ASP A 132 4.84 -5.50 -1.40
C ASP A 132 4.43 -4.24 -2.17
N ASN A 133 4.61 -4.25 -3.48
CA ASN A 133 4.21 -3.13 -4.35
C ASN A 133 2.70 -2.87 -4.28
N SER A 134 1.90 -3.87 -3.83
CA SER A 134 0.48 -3.70 -3.51
C SER A 134 0.24 -2.66 -2.43
N ALA A 135 1.21 -2.42 -1.52
CA ALA A 135 1.09 -1.38 -0.50
C ALA A 135 0.90 0.02 -1.10
N PHE A 136 1.43 0.28 -2.30
CA PHE A 136 1.23 1.54 -3.02
C PHE A 136 -0.06 1.55 -3.86
N THR A 137 -0.51 0.38 -4.34
CA THR A 137 -1.48 0.29 -5.44
C THR A 137 -2.85 -0.27 -5.04
N GLU A 138 -2.94 -1.08 -3.98
CA GLU A 138 -4.15 -1.83 -3.63
C GLU A 138 -5.18 -0.96 -2.92
N ASN A 139 -4.71 -0.16 -1.95
CA ASN A 139 -5.57 0.54 -1.01
C ASN A 139 -5.73 2.05 -1.31
N GLY A 140 -4.97 2.60 -2.25
CA GLY A 140 -5.00 4.02 -2.58
C GLY A 140 -5.61 4.31 -3.95
N HIS A 141 -6.08 5.54 -4.14
CA HIS A 141 -6.32 6.09 -5.48
C HIS A 141 -4.98 6.25 -6.23
N LYS A 142 -5.04 6.45 -7.55
CA LYS A 142 -3.86 6.71 -8.39
C LYS A 142 -2.93 7.77 -7.79
N ASP A 143 -3.52 8.85 -7.26
CA ASP A 143 -2.80 9.94 -6.59
C ASP A 143 -2.00 9.47 -5.37
N PHE A 144 -2.57 8.57 -4.56
CA PHE A 144 -1.86 7.99 -3.42
C PHE A 144 -0.66 7.17 -3.88
N THR A 145 -0.81 6.34 -4.92
CA THR A 145 0.31 5.54 -5.46
C THR A 145 1.48 6.45 -5.88
N ILE A 146 1.17 7.53 -6.61
CA ILE A 146 2.15 8.51 -7.07
C ILE A 146 2.84 9.18 -5.88
N ASP A 147 2.06 9.73 -4.95
CA ASP A 147 2.57 10.52 -3.84
C ASP A 147 3.34 9.63 -2.84
N ALA A 148 2.87 8.42 -2.57
CA ALA A 148 3.50 7.49 -1.63
C ALA A 148 4.83 6.95 -2.16
N TYR A 149 4.89 6.57 -3.45
CA TYR A 149 6.14 6.15 -4.07
C TYR A 149 7.13 7.31 -4.15
N SER A 150 6.67 8.50 -4.53
CA SER A 150 7.50 9.71 -4.57
C SER A 150 8.02 10.09 -3.17
N LEU A 151 7.21 9.92 -2.12
CA LEU A 151 7.62 10.13 -0.74
C LEU A 151 8.75 9.18 -0.32
N VAL A 152 8.65 7.89 -0.65
CA VAL A 152 9.66 6.89 -0.27
C VAL A 152 10.94 7.05 -1.08
N VAL A 153 10.85 7.13 -2.40
CA VAL A 153 12.02 7.11 -3.29
C VAL A 153 12.54 8.52 -3.57
N GLY A 154 11.66 9.45 -3.91
CA GLY A 154 12.03 10.81 -4.30
C GLY A 154 12.34 11.74 -3.14
N VAL A 155 11.63 11.61 -2.00
CA VAL A 155 11.73 12.52 -0.86
C VAL A 155 12.63 11.97 0.24
N LEU A 156 12.32 10.77 0.74
CA LEU A 156 13.15 10.10 1.76
C LEU A 156 14.45 9.55 1.17
N GLY A 157 14.52 9.43 -0.16
CA GLY A 157 15.73 9.04 -0.86
C GLY A 157 16.03 7.55 -0.79
N CYS A 158 15.02 6.69 -0.56
CA CYS A 158 15.25 5.26 -0.51
C CYS A 158 15.79 4.75 -1.86
N GLU A 159 16.91 4.03 -1.81
CA GLU A 159 17.48 3.34 -2.96
C GLU A 159 16.68 2.06 -3.23
N VAL A 160 16.33 1.79 -4.49
CA VAL A 160 15.62 0.55 -4.86
C VAL A 160 16.62 -0.46 -5.40
N ILE A 161 16.89 -1.52 -4.62
CA ILE A 161 17.92 -2.53 -4.96
C ILE A 161 17.35 -3.63 -5.84
N ASP A 162 16.22 -4.21 -5.44
CA ASP A 162 15.56 -5.30 -6.15
C ASP A 162 14.11 -4.93 -6.43
N ARG A 163 13.64 -5.20 -7.65
CA ARG A 163 12.23 -5.12 -8.02
C ARG A 163 11.81 -6.45 -8.65
N TYR A 164 11.12 -7.26 -7.86
CA TYR A 164 10.42 -8.43 -8.37
C TYR A 164 8.97 -8.03 -8.67
N LYS A 165 8.28 -8.83 -9.50
CA LYS A 165 6.93 -8.55 -10.03
C LYS A 165 5.97 -7.89 -9.02
N ASN A 166 6.00 -8.32 -7.76
CA ASN A 166 5.11 -7.81 -6.70
C ASN A 166 5.86 -7.25 -5.48
N THR A 167 7.19 -7.28 -5.42
CA THR A 167 7.92 -6.84 -4.22
C THR A 167 9.11 -5.97 -4.60
N GLY A 168 9.31 -4.89 -3.86
CA GLY A 168 10.45 -4.00 -3.98
C GLY A 168 11.26 -3.99 -2.70
N THR A 169 12.59 -3.95 -2.82
CA THR A 169 13.50 -3.72 -1.70
C THR A 169 13.97 -2.27 -1.71
N TYR A 170 13.54 -1.51 -0.71
CA TYR A 170 13.78 -0.08 -0.53
C TYR A 170 14.77 0.14 0.60
N VAL A 171 15.96 0.61 0.32
CA VAL A 171 17.00 0.84 1.33
C VAL A 171 17.03 2.31 1.70
N LEU A 172 16.72 2.60 2.96
CA LEU A 172 16.82 3.95 3.48
C LEU A 172 18.31 4.30 3.65
N PRO A 173 18.82 5.35 2.99
CA PRO A 173 20.23 5.71 3.13
C PRO A 173 20.52 6.22 4.54
N ALA A 174 21.71 5.89 5.07
CA ALA A 174 22.22 6.37 6.35
C ALA A 174 22.63 7.86 6.32
N THR A 175 22.08 8.65 5.39
CA THR A 175 22.40 10.07 5.19
C THR A 175 21.63 11.00 6.12
N LEU A 176 20.53 10.51 6.71
CA LEU A 176 19.73 11.25 7.69
C LEU A 176 20.30 11.01 9.10
N THR A 177 20.50 12.09 9.82
CA THR A 177 20.96 12.05 11.22
C THR A 177 19.84 11.57 12.16
N ASN A 178 20.22 11.14 13.37
CA ASN A 178 19.25 10.71 14.39
C ASN A 178 18.25 11.82 14.76
N SER A 179 18.67 13.09 14.75
CA SER A 179 17.80 14.23 15.01
C SER A 179 16.80 14.43 13.87
N GLU A 180 17.23 14.34 12.61
CA GLU A 180 16.37 14.44 11.43
C GLU A 180 15.36 13.30 11.37
N LEU A 181 15.81 12.05 11.54
CA LEU A 181 14.92 10.88 11.61
C LEU A 181 13.90 11.03 12.75
N SER A 182 14.31 11.55 13.91
CA SER A 182 13.39 11.84 15.01
C SER A 182 12.38 12.93 14.65
N GLY A 183 12.82 13.95 13.92
CA GLY A 183 11.98 15.03 13.44
C GLY A 183 10.91 14.54 12.47
N ILE A 184 11.32 13.75 11.48
CA ILE A 184 10.41 13.14 10.49
C ILE A 184 9.39 12.25 11.18
N ALA A 185 9.85 11.36 12.08
CA ALA A 185 8.96 10.47 12.82
C ALA A 185 7.94 11.21 13.71
N ARG A 186 8.24 12.44 14.16
CA ARG A 186 7.31 13.27 14.95
C ARG A 186 6.19 13.88 14.11
N VAL A 187 6.33 14.00 12.79
CA VAL A 187 5.26 14.50 11.91
C VAL A 187 4.09 13.53 11.84
N LEU A 188 4.37 12.23 11.94
CA LEU A 188 3.36 11.18 11.78
C LEU A 188 2.22 11.32 12.82
N PRO A 189 0.97 11.01 12.46
CA PRO A 189 -0.18 11.16 13.36
C PRO A 189 -0.04 10.33 14.63
N PHE A 190 -0.65 10.79 15.71
CA PHE A 190 -0.63 10.06 16.98
C PHE A 190 -1.31 8.69 16.90
N SER A 191 -2.38 8.58 16.11
CA SER A 191 -3.07 7.31 15.83
C SER A 191 -2.14 6.29 15.17
N VAL A 192 -1.26 6.72 14.26
CA VAL A 192 -0.22 5.87 13.65
C VAL A 192 0.82 5.48 14.70
N LYS A 193 1.36 6.44 15.45
CA LYS A 193 2.40 6.20 16.48
C LYS A 193 1.95 5.27 17.60
N ARG A 194 0.65 5.27 17.94
CA ARG A 194 0.04 4.44 18.98
C ARG A 194 -0.87 3.35 18.43
N SER A 195 -0.75 3.02 17.14
CA SER A 195 -1.66 2.06 16.52
C SER A 195 -1.66 0.76 17.32
N THR A 196 -2.84 0.30 17.75
CA THR A 196 -2.97 -0.92 18.56
C THR A 196 -2.47 -2.14 17.81
N ARG A 197 -2.30 -2.07 16.49
CA ARG A 197 -1.66 -3.10 15.67
C ARG A 197 -0.16 -3.18 15.91
N ILE A 198 0.51 -2.03 16.10
CA ILE A 198 1.88 -1.98 16.60
C ILE A 198 1.90 -2.60 18.01
N LEU A 199 0.96 -2.23 18.88
CA LEU A 199 0.92 -2.75 20.25
C LEU A 199 0.58 -4.24 20.35
N LYS A 200 -0.27 -4.78 19.47
CA LYS A 200 -0.66 -6.20 19.42
C LYS A 200 0.40 -7.08 18.76
N SER A 201 1.08 -6.59 17.72
CA SER A 201 2.21 -7.32 17.15
C SER A 201 3.35 -7.46 18.17
N LEU A 202 3.52 -6.47 19.06
CA LEU A 202 4.45 -6.52 20.19
C LEU A 202 4.04 -7.49 21.32
N GLN A 203 2.78 -7.91 21.36
CA GLN A 203 2.24 -8.81 22.40
C GLN A 203 2.23 -10.29 21.99
N GLY A 204 2.74 -10.65 20.81
CA GLY A 204 3.01 -12.05 20.45
C GLY A 204 1.90 -12.83 19.73
N ASP A 205 0.80 -12.19 19.31
CA ASP A 205 -0.33 -12.86 18.61
C ASP A 205 -0.05 -13.23 17.12
N ALA A 206 1.22 -13.39 16.74
CA ALA A 206 1.65 -13.77 15.39
C ALA A 206 1.62 -15.30 15.12
N GLU A 207 1.21 -16.12 16.10
CA GLU A 207 1.13 -17.58 15.96
C GLU A 207 -0.05 -18.05 15.08
N ALA A 208 -1.05 -17.20 14.85
CA ALA A 208 -2.09 -17.48 13.87
C ALA A 208 -1.56 -17.10 12.48
N GLY A 209 -0.96 -18.06 11.76
CA GLY A 209 -0.36 -17.95 10.42
C GLY A 209 -1.25 -17.43 9.26
N LYS A 210 -2.22 -16.56 9.53
CA LYS A 210 -2.85 -15.69 8.55
C LYS A 210 -1.86 -14.59 8.20
N LYS A 211 -1.12 -14.80 7.10
CA LYS A 211 -0.45 -13.72 6.38
C LYS A 211 -1.51 -12.75 5.87
N ASP A 212 -1.90 -11.78 6.69
CA ASP A 212 -2.67 -10.64 6.21
C ASP A 212 -1.82 -9.94 5.15
N LYS A 213 -2.35 -9.86 3.94
CA LYS A 213 -1.73 -9.25 2.74
C LYS A 213 -1.59 -7.72 2.84
N MET A 214 -1.40 -7.19 4.04
CA MET A 214 -1.23 -5.75 4.25
C MET A 214 0.24 -5.38 4.15
N ALA A 215 0.57 -4.09 4.19
CA ALA A 215 1.91 -3.50 4.00
C ALA A 215 2.96 -4.00 5.01
N VAL A 216 3.31 -5.27 4.89
CA VAL A 216 4.28 -5.98 5.71
C VAL A 216 5.57 -5.96 4.94
N GLY A 217 6.58 -5.44 5.60
CA GLY A 217 7.93 -5.52 5.13
C GLY A 217 8.82 -6.27 6.07
N ASP A 218 9.82 -6.91 5.50
CA ASP A 218 10.95 -7.43 6.26
C ASP A 218 12.03 -6.34 6.30
N VAL A 219 12.69 -6.19 7.47
CA VAL A 219 13.84 -5.30 7.61
C VAL A 219 15.11 -6.10 7.84
N TYR A 220 16.15 -5.76 7.08
CA TYR A 220 17.48 -6.36 7.20
C TYR A 220 18.53 -5.27 7.38
N GLU A 221 19.56 -5.58 8.18
CA GLU A 221 20.78 -4.78 8.23
C GLU A 221 21.65 -5.14 7.03
N SER A 222 21.85 -4.21 6.10
CA SER A 222 22.78 -4.43 5.00
C SER A 222 24.22 -4.25 5.51
N SER A 223 24.97 -5.34 5.62
CA SER A 223 26.39 -5.32 5.98
C SER A 223 27.31 -4.91 4.83
N SER A 224 26.81 -4.94 3.57
CA SER A 224 27.56 -4.57 2.37
C SER A 224 27.06 -3.25 1.76
N PRO A 225 27.93 -2.39 1.21
CA PRO A 225 27.54 -1.20 0.45
C PRO A 225 26.80 -1.51 -0.86
N ARG A 226 26.78 -2.76 -1.34
CA ARG A 226 26.17 -3.12 -2.65
C ARG A 226 25.53 -4.50 -2.78
N ASP A 227 25.62 -5.42 -1.81
CA ASP A 227 25.15 -6.80 -2.03
C ASP A 227 23.85 -7.17 -1.30
N TYR A 228 22.91 -7.67 -2.11
CA TYR A 228 21.84 -8.62 -1.82
C TYR A 228 21.35 -8.64 -0.37
N ALA A 229 20.39 -7.77 -0.06
CA ALA A 229 19.63 -7.67 1.19
C ALA A 229 18.85 -8.96 1.58
N ARG A 230 19.15 -10.10 0.95
CA ARG A 230 18.46 -11.38 1.16
C ARG A 230 19.22 -12.38 2.03
N LYS A 231 20.53 -12.22 2.28
CA LYS A 231 21.33 -13.37 2.75
C LYS A 231 21.84 -13.40 4.17
N GLU A 232 22.01 -12.31 4.90
CA GLU A 232 22.51 -12.42 6.29
C GLU A 232 21.90 -11.38 7.22
N GLY A 233 21.21 -11.83 8.27
CA GLY A 233 20.71 -11.02 9.39
C GLY A 233 19.20 -10.71 9.35
N ILE A 234 18.37 -11.64 9.84
CA ILE A 234 16.95 -11.38 10.12
C ILE A 234 16.89 -10.44 11.34
N LEU A 235 16.67 -9.15 11.11
CA LEU A 235 16.38 -8.19 12.19
C LEU A 235 14.89 -8.17 12.58
N SER A 236 14.13 -9.17 12.12
CA SER A 236 12.69 -9.40 12.31
C SER A 236 11.82 -8.80 11.21
N GLN A 237 10.72 -9.49 10.91
CA GLN A 237 9.55 -8.89 10.25
C GLN A 237 9.25 -7.56 10.94
N LEU A 238 8.84 -6.50 10.21
CA LEU A 238 8.42 -5.21 10.80
C LEU A 238 7.39 -5.36 11.95
N TYR A 239 6.80 -6.55 12.07
CA TYR A 239 5.95 -6.98 13.16
C TYR A 239 6.61 -7.07 14.56
N ASN A 240 7.91 -7.36 14.69
CA ASN A 240 8.42 -7.97 15.93
C ASN A 240 9.46 -7.20 16.77
N TYR A 241 9.75 -5.91 16.54
CA TYR A 241 10.77 -5.23 17.38
C TYR A 241 10.45 -3.79 17.79
N ILE A 242 9.69 -3.63 18.89
CA ILE A 242 9.62 -2.38 19.69
C ILE A 242 9.54 -2.72 21.19
N LEU A 243 10.39 -3.63 21.68
CA LEU A 243 10.52 -3.82 23.14
C LEU A 243 11.93 -3.68 23.73
N ASP A 244 12.99 -3.49 22.93
CA ASP A 244 14.33 -3.22 23.52
C ASP A 244 14.70 -1.72 23.62
N ILE A 245 13.77 -0.79 23.36
CA ILE A 245 14.06 0.67 23.38
C ILE A 245 12.99 1.47 24.13
N ILE A 246 12.29 0.80 25.06
CA ILE A 246 11.52 1.44 26.14
C ILE A 246 11.95 0.82 27.48
N LEU A 247 13.28 0.68 27.66
CA LEU A 247 13.97 0.74 28.94
C LEU A 247 15.20 1.64 28.76
#